data_AF-A0A438C053-F1
#
_entry.id   AF-A0A438C053-F1
#
_cell.length_a   1.000
_cell.length_b   1.000
_cell.length_c   1.000
_cell.angle_alpha   90.00
_cell.angle_beta   90.00
_cell.angle_gamma   90.00
#
_symmetry.space_group_name_H-M   'P 1'
#
loop_
_entity.id
_entity.type
_entity.pdbx_description
1 polymer ?
#
loop_
_entity_poly.entity_id
_entity_poly.type
_entity_poly.pdbx_seq_one_letter_code
_entity_poly.pdbx_strand_id
1 'polypeptide(L)'
;MKELVTKGYQNVKFQQPYQQAMCYRSLILHDNTWPWMDGLEVIPHLEADDLAKFVPMLLSRAFLECYIAGNIEPKEAESMIHHIEDIFYSGPRPICRPLFPSQYLTNRVIKLDRGMSYFYPAEGLNPSDENSALVHYIQVQDSPKGNDCVIGGGEHGCHKIEKKGGVLGKKLKSLEEKLKS
;
A
#
# COMPACT_ATOMS: atom_id res chain seq x y z
N MET A 1 -20.52 11.81 -5.42
CA MET A 1 -19.20 11.21 -5.12
C MET A 1 -18.08 12.25 -5.12
N LYS A 2 -17.79 12.98 -6.21
CA LYS A 2 -16.74 14.03 -6.25
C LYS A 2 -16.86 15.07 -5.13
N GLU A 3 -18.08 15.57 -4.89
CA GLU A 3 -18.37 16.52 -3.81
C GLU A 3 -18.10 15.93 -2.41
N LEU A 4 -18.48 14.66 -2.17
CA LEU A 4 -18.24 13.98 -0.89
C LEU A 4 -16.75 13.81 -0.63
N VAL A 5 -15.97 13.45 -1.64
CA VAL A 5 -14.51 13.36 -1.54
C VAL A 5 -13.92 14.74 -1.24
N THR A 6 -14.33 15.78 -1.98
CA THR A 6 -13.89 17.17 -1.75
C THR A 6 -14.13 17.60 -0.30
N LYS A 7 -15.35 17.37 0.21
CA LYS A 7 -15.69 17.64 1.61
C LYS A 7 -14.85 16.82 2.58
N GLY A 8 -14.57 15.55 2.29
CA GLY A 8 -13.69 14.70 3.08
C GLY A 8 -12.29 15.29 3.25
N TYR A 9 -11.67 15.74 2.16
CA TYR A 9 -10.37 16.41 2.21
C TYR A 9 -10.42 17.76 2.94
N GLN A 10 -11.46 18.56 2.74
CA GLN A 10 -11.65 19.82 3.46
C GLN A 10 -11.84 19.62 4.97
N ASN A 11 -12.43 18.49 5.36
CA ASN A 11 -12.70 18.16 6.76
C ASN A 11 -11.47 17.64 7.51
N VAL A 12 -10.34 17.38 6.84
CA VAL A 12 -9.08 16.99 7.50
C VAL A 12 -8.69 18.02 8.56
N LYS A 13 -8.96 19.32 8.32
CA LYS A 13 -8.67 20.37 9.29
C LYS A 13 -9.37 20.21 10.64
N PHE A 14 -10.53 19.53 10.66
CA PHE A 14 -11.33 19.31 11.87
C PHE A 14 -10.99 18.00 12.61
N GLN A 15 -10.00 17.24 12.12
CA GLN A 15 -9.51 16.07 12.84
C GLN A 15 -8.82 16.46 14.14
N GLN A 16 -8.78 15.53 15.09
CA GLN A 16 -8.10 15.75 16.38
C GLN A 16 -6.59 15.92 16.16
N PRO A 17 -5.88 16.71 17.00
CA PRO A 17 -4.45 17.02 16.81
C PRO A 17 -3.56 15.78 16.66
N TYR A 18 -3.84 14.69 17.39
CA TYR A 18 -3.04 13.46 17.26
C TYR A 18 -3.20 12.79 15.88
N GLN A 19 -4.39 12.86 15.27
CA GLN A 19 -4.63 12.30 13.94
C GLN A 19 -3.85 13.08 12.90
N GLN A 20 -3.85 14.41 13.01
CA GLN A 20 -3.04 15.29 12.15
C GLN A 20 -1.54 14.98 12.31
N ALA A 21 -1.06 14.81 13.54
CA ALA A 21 0.33 14.45 13.81
C ALA A 21 0.71 13.07 13.22
N MET A 22 -0.20 12.08 13.28
CA MET A 22 0.00 10.78 12.61
C MET A 22 0.02 10.90 11.09
N CYS A 23 -0.82 11.76 10.49
CA CYS A 23 -0.80 12.05 9.06
C CYS A 23 0.55 12.65 8.64
N TYR A 24 1.05 13.67 9.34
CA TYR A 24 2.37 14.24 9.06
C TYR A 24 3.49 13.21 9.23
N ARG A 25 3.45 12.37 10.28
CA ARG A 25 4.39 11.25 10.44
C ARG A 25 4.37 10.33 9.22
N SER A 26 3.19 10.01 8.70
CA SER A 26 3.07 9.18 7.51
C SER A 26 3.69 9.84 6.28
N LEU A 27 3.39 11.13 6.06
CA LEU A 27 3.93 11.91 4.94
C LEU A 27 5.45 12.03 4.97
N ILE A 28 6.03 12.16 6.17
CA ILE A 28 7.48 12.27 6.35
C ILE A 28 8.17 10.93 6.13
N LEU A 29 7.58 9.83 6.61
CA LEU A 29 8.28 8.54 6.66
C LEU A 29 8.02 7.62 5.47
N HIS A 30 6.89 7.71 4.79
CA HIS A 30 6.51 6.75 3.75
C HIS A 30 6.68 7.31 2.35
N ASP A 31 7.24 6.47 1.48
CA ASP A 31 7.28 6.72 0.05
C ASP A 31 5.87 6.68 -0.56
N ASN A 32 5.66 7.41 -1.66
CA ASN A 32 4.39 7.50 -2.41
C ASN A 32 3.16 7.99 -1.60
N THR A 33 3.38 8.85 -0.61
CA THR A 33 2.28 9.53 0.09
C THR A 33 2.06 10.94 -0.46
N TRP A 34 0.80 11.35 -0.60
CA TRP A 34 0.41 12.65 -1.14
C TRP A 34 -0.27 13.49 -0.05
N PRO A 35 0.15 14.75 0.15
CA PRO A 35 -0.57 15.68 1.02
C PRO A 35 -2.03 15.83 0.59
N TRP A 36 -2.91 16.02 1.57
CA TRP A 36 -4.33 16.25 1.27
C TRP A 36 -4.57 17.56 0.50
N MET A 37 -3.66 18.54 0.63
CA MET A 37 -3.74 19.82 -0.10
C MET A 37 -3.62 19.62 -1.61
N ASP A 38 -2.69 18.77 -2.06
CA ASP A 38 -2.51 18.43 -3.47
C ASP A 38 -3.80 17.80 -4.04
N GLY A 39 -4.47 16.95 -3.27
CA GLY A 39 -5.78 16.41 -3.63
C GLY A 39 -6.85 17.49 -3.80
N LEU A 40 -6.91 18.47 -2.88
CA LEU A 40 -7.85 19.59 -2.96
C LEU A 40 -7.61 20.49 -4.17
N GLU A 41 -6.35 20.65 -4.60
CA GLU A 41 -5.98 21.40 -5.78
C GLU A 41 -6.43 20.69 -7.06
N VAL A 42 -6.25 19.36 -7.15
CA VAL A 42 -6.52 18.60 -8.39
C VAL A 42 -7.99 18.23 -8.55
N ILE A 43 -8.69 17.88 -7.47
CA ILE A 43 -10.08 17.38 -7.53
C ILE A 43 -11.01 18.29 -8.37
N PRO A 44 -11.03 19.62 -8.22
CA PRO A 44 -11.90 20.50 -9.01
C PRO A 44 -11.79 20.29 -10.52
N HIS A 45 -10.60 19.98 -11.01
CA HIS A 45 -10.29 19.81 -12.43
C HIS A 45 -10.63 18.42 -12.99
N LEU A 46 -10.96 17.44 -12.13
CA LEU A 46 -11.24 16.07 -12.58
C LEU A 46 -12.62 15.95 -13.24
N GLU A 47 -12.68 15.53 -14.49
CA GLU A 47 -13.92 15.30 -15.23
C GLU A 47 -14.28 13.80 -15.33
N ALA A 48 -15.52 13.51 -15.74
CA ALA A 48 -15.96 12.12 -15.94
C ALA A 48 -15.15 11.41 -17.03
N ASP A 49 -14.75 12.14 -18.08
CA ASP A 49 -13.94 11.61 -19.17
C ASP A 49 -12.53 11.23 -18.73
N ASP A 50 -11.95 11.95 -17.76
CA ASP A 50 -10.64 11.59 -17.20
C ASP A 50 -10.71 10.25 -16.49
N LEU A 51 -11.78 10.01 -15.73
CA LEU A 51 -12.01 8.73 -15.07
C LEU A 51 -12.23 7.61 -16.10
N ALA A 52 -13.01 7.87 -17.15
CA ALA A 52 -13.25 6.90 -18.22
C ALA A 52 -11.95 6.50 -18.94
N LYS A 53 -11.01 7.44 -19.12
CA LYS A 53 -9.67 7.18 -19.67
C LYS A 53 -8.74 6.49 -18.66
N PHE A 54 -8.89 6.79 -17.37
CA PHE A 54 -8.04 6.26 -16.31
C PHE A 54 -8.32 4.79 -16.00
N VAL A 55 -9.60 4.35 -15.97
CA VAL A 55 -9.97 2.97 -15.66
C VAL A 55 -9.24 1.91 -16.51
N PRO A 56 -9.20 1.99 -17.85
CA PRO A 56 -8.47 1.02 -18.66
C PRO A 56 -6.96 1.10 -18.45
N MET A 57 -6.42 2.27 -18.10
CA MET A 57 -4.99 2.42 -17.77
C MET A 57 -4.67 1.75 -16.42
N LEU A 58 -5.49 1.98 -15.39
CA LEU A 58 -5.36 1.38 -14.07
C LEU A 58 -5.43 -0.15 -14.15
N LEU A 59 -6.38 -0.68 -14.93
CA LEU A 59 -6.57 -2.11 -15.11
C LEU A 59 -5.67 -2.72 -16.20
N SER A 60 -4.78 -1.94 -16.82
CA SER A 60 -3.91 -2.47 -17.88
C SER A 60 -2.98 -3.57 -17.39
N ARG A 61 -2.47 -3.43 -16.15
CA ARG A 61 -1.63 -4.42 -15.46
C ARG A 61 -1.87 -4.40 -13.96
N ALA A 62 -1.93 -5.57 -13.34
CA ALA A 62 -2.13 -5.72 -11.91
C ALA A 62 -1.40 -6.96 -11.37
N PHE A 63 -1.25 -6.99 -10.06
CA PHE A 63 -0.87 -8.16 -9.30
C PHE A 63 -1.96 -8.44 -8.26
N LEU A 64 -2.27 -9.71 -8.03
CA LEU A 64 -3.25 -10.13 -7.05
C LEU A 64 -2.53 -10.76 -5.86
N GLU A 65 -2.74 -10.18 -4.67
CA GLU A 65 -2.34 -10.76 -3.39
C GLU A 65 -3.61 -11.03 -2.60
N CYS A 66 -3.84 -12.31 -2.25
CA CYS A 66 -5.07 -12.76 -1.60
C CYS A 66 -4.74 -13.36 -0.23
N TYR A 67 -5.45 -12.90 0.79
CA TYR A 67 -5.44 -13.51 2.12
C TYR A 67 -6.82 -14.12 2.38
N ILE A 68 -6.86 -15.44 2.58
CA ILE A 68 -8.10 -16.19 2.83
C ILE A 68 -8.00 -16.77 4.24
N ALA A 69 -8.95 -16.42 5.09
CA ALA A 69 -9.05 -16.92 6.46
C ALA A 69 -10.52 -17.22 6.79
N GLY A 70 -10.74 -18.30 7.54
CA GLY A 70 -12.07 -18.75 7.95
C GLY A 70 -12.25 -20.25 7.80
N ASN A 71 -13.50 -20.71 7.86
CA ASN A 71 -13.87 -22.10 7.65
C ASN A 71 -13.93 -22.44 6.15
N ILE A 72 -12.77 -22.44 5.51
CA ILE A 72 -12.60 -22.70 4.08
C ILE A 72 -11.51 -23.75 3.93
N GLU A 73 -11.77 -24.80 3.15
CA GLU A 73 -10.76 -25.81 2.88
C GLU A 73 -9.68 -25.27 1.92
N PRO A 74 -8.41 -25.72 2.02
CA PRO A 74 -7.34 -25.23 1.14
C PRO A 74 -7.65 -25.34 -0.36
N LYS A 75 -8.35 -26.40 -0.78
CA LYS A 75 -8.74 -26.60 -2.18
C LYS A 75 -9.83 -25.64 -2.64
N GLU A 76 -10.74 -25.29 -1.74
CA GLU A 76 -11.78 -24.29 -2.01
C GLU A 76 -11.13 -22.92 -2.16
N ALA A 77 -10.21 -22.57 -1.26
CA ALA A 77 -9.41 -21.34 -1.35
C ALA A 77 -8.62 -21.25 -2.67
N GLU A 78 -7.98 -22.33 -3.10
CA GLU A 78 -7.29 -22.38 -4.41
C GLU A 78 -8.25 -22.20 -5.59
N SER A 79 -9.42 -22.84 -5.56
CA SER A 79 -10.45 -22.71 -6.59
C SER A 79 -10.96 -21.27 -6.71
N MET A 80 -11.16 -20.59 -5.57
CA MET A 80 -11.54 -19.17 -5.56
C MET A 80 -10.48 -18.28 -6.22
N ILE A 81 -9.20 -18.49 -5.91
CA ILE A 81 -8.10 -17.72 -6.51
C ILE A 81 -8.05 -17.99 -8.01
N HIS A 82 -8.14 -19.24 -8.45
CA HIS A 82 -8.15 -19.58 -9.87
C HIS A 82 -9.31 -18.93 -10.62
N HIS A 83 -10.51 -18.90 -10.02
CA HIS A 83 -11.65 -18.20 -10.62
C HIS A 83 -11.39 -16.70 -10.81
N ILE A 84 -10.77 -16.05 -9.83
CA ILE A 84 -10.38 -14.64 -9.92
C ILE A 84 -9.31 -14.43 -11.01
N GLU A 85 -8.28 -15.29 -11.04
CA GLU A 85 -7.22 -15.25 -12.06
C GLU A 85 -7.77 -15.45 -13.47
N ASP A 86 -8.76 -16.34 -13.65
CA ASP A 86 -9.41 -16.58 -14.92
C ASP A 86 -10.16 -15.34 -15.42
N ILE A 87 -10.86 -14.62 -14.53
CA ILE A 87 -11.52 -13.36 -14.88
C ILE A 87 -10.48 -12.28 -15.21
N PHE A 88 -9.41 -12.18 -14.42
CA PHE A 88 -8.41 -11.12 -14.54
C PHE A 88 -7.49 -11.28 -15.74
N TYR A 89 -6.88 -12.47 -15.90
CA TYR A 89 -5.72 -12.67 -16.77
C TYR A 89 -5.95 -13.67 -17.91
N SER A 90 -6.76 -14.71 -17.70
CA SER A 90 -6.76 -15.91 -18.57
C SER A 90 -8.04 -16.14 -19.38
N GLY A 91 -9.12 -15.41 -19.09
CA GLY A 91 -10.41 -15.58 -19.73
C GLY A 91 -10.44 -15.14 -21.19
N PRO A 92 -11.57 -15.36 -21.91
CA PRO A 92 -11.69 -15.01 -23.33
C PRO A 92 -11.58 -13.51 -23.60
N ARG A 93 -11.83 -12.67 -22.58
CA ARG A 93 -11.63 -11.22 -22.60
C ARG A 93 -11.01 -10.82 -21.25
N PRO A 94 -9.68 -11.00 -21.08
CA PRO A 94 -9.05 -10.69 -19.81
C PRO A 94 -9.11 -9.18 -19.57
N ILE A 95 -9.52 -8.78 -18.37
CA ILE A 95 -9.61 -7.37 -18.00
C ILE A 95 -8.25 -6.75 -17.68
N CYS A 96 -7.22 -7.58 -17.46
CA CYS A 96 -5.92 -7.16 -16.98
C CYS A 96 -4.78 -8.06 -17.48
N ARG A 97 -3.54 -7.56 -17.41
CA ARG A 97 -2.31 -8.36 -17.63
C ARG A 97 -1.51 -8.48 -16.34
N PRO A 98 -0.73 -9.55 -16.15
CA PRO A 98 0.16 -9.63 -14.99
C PRO A 98 1.18 -8.49 -14.98
N LEU A 99 1.44 -7.96 -13.78
CA LEU A 99 2.50 -6.99 -13.51
C LEU A 99 3.88 -7.65 -13.68
N PHE A 100 4.88 -6.89 -14.16
CA PHE A 100 6.25 -7.42 -14.23
C PHE A 100 6.89 -7.51 -12.85
N PRO A 101 7.79 -8.47 -12.60
CA PRO A 101 8.46 -8.57 -11.32
C PRO A 101 9.26 -7.33 -10.88
N SER A 102 9.73 -6.52 -11.83
CA SER A 102 10.41 -5.27 -11.52
C SER A 102 9.46 -4.12 -11.10
N GLN A 103 8.15 -4.29 -11.30
CA GLN A 103 7.13 -3.27 -11.02
C GLN A 103 6.41 -3.51 -9.70
N TYR A 104 6.71 -4.59 -8.98
CA TYR A 104 6.16 -4.80 -7.64
C TYR A 104 6.48 -3.60 -6.75
N LEU A 105 5.43 -3.01 -6.18
CA LEU A 105 5.56 -1.91 -5.22
C LEU A 105 6.33 -2.40 -4.01
N THR A 106 7.40 -1.69 -3.67
CA THR A 106 8.11 -1.88 -2.41
C THR A 106 7.61 -0.85 -1.42
N ASN A 107 7.03 -1.28 -0.30
CA ASN A 107 6.72 -0.37 0.80
C ASN A 107 8.04 0.10 1.43
N ARG A 108 8.46 1.32 1.10
CA ARG A 108 9.71 1.90 1.59
C ARG A 108 9.39 2.92 2.67
N VAL A 109 10.03 2.73 3.82
CA VAL A 109 10.05 3.69 4.91
C VAL A 109 11.42 4.34 4.92
N ILE A 110 11.48 5.66 5.11
CA ILE A 110 12.75 6.38 5.24
C ILE A 110 13.55 5.78 6.40
N LYS A 111 14.85 5.53 6.14
CA LYS A 111 15.79 5.12 7.18
C LYS A 111 16.35 6.36 7.85
N LEU A 112 16.00 6.54 9.13
CA LEU A 112 16.55 7.59 9.98
C LEU A 112 17.99 7.26 10.37
N ASP A 113 18.83 8.29 10.41
CA ASP A 113 20.22 8.14 10.83
C ASP A 113 20.33 7.74 12.31
N ARG A 114 21.27 6.83 12.58
CA ARG A 114 21.47 6.30 13.92
C ARG A 114 21.95 7.39 14.88
N GLY A 115 21.31 7.49 16.04
CA GLY A 115 21.68 8.46 17.07
C GLY A 115 21.25 9.90 16.77
N MET A 116 20.51 10.12 15.68
CA MET A 116 19.95 11.42 15.33
C MET A 116 18.53 11.55 15.85
N SER A 117 18.13 12.78 16.18
CA SER A 117 16.76 13.14 16.52
C SER A 117 16.24 14.16 15.52
N TYR A 118 15.04 13.92 15.01
CA TYR A 118 14.37 14.78 14.05
C TYR A 118 13.13 15.38 14.70
N PHE A 119 12.85 16.65 14.39
CA PHE A 119 11.70 17.37 14.93
C PHE A 119 10.97 18.09 13.80
N TYR A 120 9.65 17.90 13.75
CA TYR A 120 8.77 18.52 12.78
C TYR A 120 7.59 19.21 13.50
N PRO A 121 7.66 20.53 13.73
CA PRO A 121 6.55 21.28 14.26
C PRO A 121 5.54 21.63 13.15
N ALA A 122 4.25 21.52 13.47
CA ALA A 122 3.17 22.00 12.62
C ALA A 122 2.10 22.65 13.48
N GLU A 123 1.54 23.76 13.01
CA GLU A 123 0.38 24.38 13.65
C GLU A 123 -0.87 23.52 13.41
N GLY A 124 -1.75 23.49 14.41
CA GLY A 124 -3.04 22.79 14.30
C GLY A 124 -3.88 23.44 13.20
N LEU A 125 -4.49 22.61 12.35
CA LEU A 125 -5.29 23.10 11.23
C LEU A 125 -6.64 23.72 11.66
N ASN A 126 -7.08 23.47 12.89
CA ASN A 126 -8.31 24.03 13.46
C ASN A 126 -8.00 25.07 14.54
N PRO A 127 -8.14 26.38 14.25
CA PRO A 127 -7.92 27.44 15.24
C PRO A 127 -8.88 27.40 16.43
N SER A 128 -10.02 26.71 16.30
CA SER A 128 -11.00 26.55 17.38
C SER A 128 -10.69 25.37 18.32
N ASP A 129 -9.66 24.57 18.02
CA ASP A 129 -9.19 23.50 18.89
C ASP A 129 -7.95 23.97 19.65
N GLU A 130 -8.07 24.15 20.97
CA GLU A 130 -6.97 24.58 21.83
C GLU A 130 -6.01 23.43 22.20
N ASN A 131 -6.35 22.19 21.84
CA ASN A 131 -5.53 21.03 22.16
C ASN A 131 -4.29 20.94 21.26
N SER A 132 -3.26 20.27 21.76
CA SER A 132 -2.07 19.91 21.01
C SER A 132 -1.77 18.42 21.13
N ALA A 133 -0.93 17.89 20.24
CA ALA A 133 -0.47 16.51 20.29
C ALA A 133 1.00 16.39 19.90
N LEU A 134 1.67 15.38 20.47
CA LEU A 134 3.04 15.01 20.13
C LEU A 134 3.07 13.54 19.72
N VAL A 135 3.67 13.26 18.56
CA VAL A 135 3.96 11.89 18.12
C VAL A 135 5.45 11.67 18.23
N HIS A 136 5.84 10.81 19.16
CA HIS A 136 7.23 10.35 19.30
C HIS A 136 7.39 9.02 18.57
N TYR A 137 8.20 9.01 17.52
CA TYR A 137 8.48 7.82 16.71
C TYR A 137 9.93 7.38 16.90
N ILE A 138 10.13 6.11 17.26
CA ILE A 138 11.45 5.49 17.41
C ILE A 138 11.57 4.41 16.34
N GLN A 139 12.47 4.61 15.37
CA GLN A 139 12.75 3.58 14.37
C GLN A 139 13.71 2.55 14.95
N VAL A 140 13.24 1.31 15.04
CA VAL A 140 14.08 0.15 15.39
C VAL A 140 14.31 -0.64 14.10
N GLN A 141 15.56 -0.96 13.80
CA GLN A 141 15.90 -1.79 12.65
C GLN A 141 15.86 -3.26 13.06
N ASP A 142 15.01 -4.05 12.41
CA ASP A 142 15.13 -5.50 12.43
C ASP A 142 15.94 -5.99 11.22
N SER A 143 16.50 -7.19 11.32
CA SER A 143 17.59 -7.77 10.50
C SER A 143 17.32 -7.85 8.95
N PRO A 144 18.28 -8.27 8.09
CA PRO A 144 18.33 -7.95 6.64
C PRO A 144 17.30 -8.65 5.74
N LYS A 145 16.17 -9.11 6.28
CA LYS A 145 15.07 -9.71 5.52
C LYS A 145 13.75 -9.00 5.85
N GLY A 146 13.40 -8.03 5.01
CA GLY A 146 12.06 -7.43 4.99
C GLY A 146 11.92 -6.26 5.95
N ASN A 147 11.55 -5.11 5.42
CA ASN A 147 11.21 -3.93 6.20
C ASN A 147 9.79 -4.09 6.77
N ASP A 148 9.59 -5.09 7.63
CA ASP A 148 8.36 -5.20 8.41
C ASP A 148 8.59 -4.45 9.72
N CYS A 149 8.04 -3.24 9.81
CA CYS A 149 7.92 -2.54 11.09
C CYS A 149 6.98 -3.36 11.97
N VAL A 150 7.50 -3.92 13.07
CA VAL A 150 6.70 -4.58 14.10
C VAL A 150 5.75 -3.54 14.71
N ILE A 151 4.48 -3.59 14.33
CA ILE A 151 3.39 -3.03 15.12
C ILE A 151 2.85 -4.19 15.95
N GLY A 152 3.16 -4.19 17.25
CA GLY A 152 2.67 -5.18 18.19
C GLY A 152 1.14 -5.18 18.25
N GLY A 153 0.54 -6.27 17.80
CA GLY A 153 -0.85 -6.64 17.98
C GLY A 153 -0.95 -8.17 17.94
N GLY A 154 -1.51 -8.76 18.98
CA GLY A 154 -1.40 -10.18 19.34
C GLY A 154 -1.87 -11.20 18.29
N GLU A 155 -1.37 -12.40 18.53
CA GLU A 155 -1.40 -13.63 17.72
C GLU A 155 -2.80 -14.17 17.42
N HIS A 156 -3.00 -14.70 16.21
CA HIS A 156 -3.66 -15.99 15.96
C HIS A 156 -3.11 -16.59 14.65
N GLY A 157 -2.99 -17.93 14.61
CA GLY A 157 -2.25 -18.69 13.60
C GLY A 157 -2.63 -18.39 12.15
N CYS A 158 -1.61 -18.25 11.30
CA CYS A 158 -1.71 -17.74 9.95
C CYS A 158 -0.95 -18.64 8.97
N HIS A 159 -1.57 -18.99 7.85
CA HIS A 159 -0.90 -19.66 6.73
C HIS A 159 -0.79 -18.70 5.55
N LYS A 160 0.43 -18.17 5.34
CA LYS A 160 0.77 -17.37 4.16
C LYS A 160 1.05 -18.31 2.98
N ILE A 161 0.15 -18.38 2.00
CA ILE A 161 0.41 -19.08 0.74
C ILE A 161 0.92 -18.06 -0.28
N GLU A 162 2.23 -17.79 -0.27
CA GLU A 162 2.91 -17.13 -1.40
C GLU A 162 3.16 -18.15 -2.51
N LYS A 163 2.25 -18.27 -3.47
CA LYS A 163 2.60 -18.91 -4.75
C LYS A 163 3.43 -17.91 -5.55
N LYS A 164 4.76 -18.07 -5.55
CA LYS A 164 5.66 -17.49 -6.57
C LYS A 164 5.35 -18.13 -7.93
N GLY A 165 4.23 -17.72 -8.52
CA GLY A 165 3.76 -18.17 -9.82
C GLY A 165 4.44 -17.41 -10.94
N GLY A 166 5.36 -18.06 -11.62
CA GLY A 166 5.87 -17.61 -12.91
C GLY A 166 6.90 -18.59 -13.43
N VAL A 167 6.69 -19.10 -14.65
CA VAL A 167 7.59 -20.03 -15.37
C VAL A 167 9.04 -19.52 -15.45
N LEU A 168 9.26 -18.20 -15.29
CA LEU A 168 10.59 -17.59 -15.13
C LEU A 168 11.30 -17.95 -13.81
N GLY A 169 10.59 -18.13 -12.70
CA GLY A 169 11.17 -18.45 -11.39
C GLY A 169 11.82 -19.83 -11.34
N LYS A 170 11.30 -20.79 -12.12
CA LYS A 170 11.94 -22.10 -12.31
C LYS A 170 13.19 -22.00 -13.20
N LYS A 171 13.20 -21.09 -14.17
CA LYS A 171 14.35 -20.84 -15.05
C LYS A 171 15.50 -20.14 -14.32
N LEU A 172 15.20 -19.20 -13.41
CA LEU A 172 16.21 -18.50 -12.62
C LEU A 172 16.92 -19.44 -11.62
N LYS A 173 16.17 -20.29 -10.90
CA LYS A 173 16.78 -21.29 -9.99
C LYS A 173 17.70 -22.28 -10.73
N SER A 174 17.30 -22.73 -11.92
CA SER A 174 18.12 -23.63 -12.74
C SER A 174 19.40 -22.96 -13.28
N LEU A 175 19.38 -21.64 -13.49
CA LEU A 175 20.56 -20.87 -13.90
C LEU A 175 21.50 -20.60 -12.71
N GLU A 176 20.98 -20.32 -11.53
CA GLU A 176 21.78 -20.10 -10.31
C GLU A 176 22.48 -21.38 -9.81
N GLU A 177 21.86 -22.56 -9.98
CA GLU A 177 22.49 -23.85 -9.63
C GLU A 177 23.60 -24.24 -10.61
N LYS A 178 23.47 -23.89 -11.90
CA LYS A 178 24.50 -24.15 -12.91
C LYS A 178 25.73 -23.23 -12.83
N LEU A 179 25.60 -22.07 -12.19
CA LEU A 179 26.69 -21.12 -11.95
C LEU A 179 27.48 -21.42 -10.67
N LYS A 180 27.01 -22.36 -9.84
CA LYS A 180 27.68 -22.80 -8.60
C LYS A 180 28.32 -24.20 -8.70
N SER A 181 28.30 -24.80 -9.89
CA SER A 181 29.07 -25.99 -10.26
C SER A 181 30.18 -25.62 -11.22
#